data_AF-A0AAU2VCV0-F1
#
_entry.id   AF-A0AAU2VCV0-F1
#
_cell.length_a   1.000
_cell.length_b   1.000
_cell.length_c   1.000
_cell.angle_alpha   90.00
_cell.angle_beta   90.00
_cell.angle_gamma   90.00
#
_symmetry.space_group_name_H-M   'P 1'
#
loop_
_entity.id
_entity.type
_entity.pdbx_description
1 polymer ?
#
loop_
_entity_poly.entity_id
_entity_poly.type
_entity_poly.pdbx_seq_one_letter_code
_entity_poly.pdbx_strand_id
1 'polypeptide(L)'
;MTTTLDDVSSDSGHQEVSSKGAIGGSRAFAWLLVITGAAGLVAAWVITLDKFKLLENPNFVPGCSLNPVVSCGNIMKSDQAAAFGFPNPMLGLVAYGMVICVGMSILAGGRFRRWYWLTFNAGTLFGVGFCTWLQFESLYRINSLCLWCCLAWVATIFMFWYVTSFNLRKGLLPAPNWAKTFLSEFTWVLPVLHIGIIGMLILTRWWDFWTS
;
A
#
# COMPACT_ATOMS: atom_id res chain seq x y z
N MET A 1 15.97 -59.00 45.82
CA MET A 1 16.39 -59.81 44.66
C MET A 1 15.12 -60.02 43.84
N THR A 2 14.84 -59.40 42.69
CA THR A 2 15.57 -58.53 41.77
C THR A 2 14.49 -58.02 40.78
N THR A 3 14.62 -56.79 40.23
CA THR A 3 14.17 -56.35 38.87
C THR A 3 12.68 -56.45 38.48
N THR A 4 12.03 -55.55 37.72
CA THR A 4 12.40 -54.38 36.90
C THR A 4 11.15 -53.51 36.71
N LEU A 5 11.38 -52.20 36.55
CA LEU A 5 10.46 -51.24 35.91
C LEU A 5 10.18 -51.67 34.46
N ASP A 6 9.04 -51.25 33.88
CA ASP A 6 9.08 -50.59 32.56
C ASP A 6 7.74 -49.94 32.21
N ASP A 7 7.89 -48.66 31.84
CA ASP A 7 6.92 -47.73 31.30
C ASP A 7 6.34 -48.18 29.95
N VAL A 8 5.04 -47.93 29.74
CA VAL A 8 4.48 -47.82 28.39
C VAL A 8 3.87 -46.43 28.24
N SER A 9 4.66 -45.57 27.61
CA SER A 9 4.25 -44.29 27.07
C SER A 9 3.19 -44.50 25.99
N SER A 10 2.00 -43.94 26.19
CA SER A 10 1.04 -43.73 25.10
C SER A 10 1.25 -42.35 24.50
N ASP A 11 1.84 -42.36 23.32
CA ASP A 11 2.01 -41.26 22.37
C ASP A 11 0.76 -40.38 22.23
N SER A 12 0.78 -39.20 22.87
CA SER A 12 -0.15 -38.11 22.59
C SER A 12 0.51 -37.10 21.64
N GLY A 13 0.84 -37.57 20.43
CA GLY A 13 1.32 -36.77 19.30
C GLY A 13 0.23 -35.88 18.66
N HIS A 14 -0.61 -35.22 19.45
CA HIS A 14 -1.46 -34.15 18.95
C HIS A 14 -0.65 -32.85 18.82
N GLN A 15 0.11 -32.79 17.73
CA GLN A 15 0.35 -31.58 16.93
C GLN A 15 0.64 -30.28 17.72
N GLU A 16 1.91 -30.10 18.10
CA GLU A 16 2.55 -28.78 18.12
C GLU A 16 2.62 -28.20 16.68
N VAL A 17 1.49 -27.92 16.02
CA VAL A 17 1.52 -27.22 14.73
C VAL A 17 1.43 -25.70 14.98
N SER A 18 2.61 -25.08 14.98
CA SER A 18 2.83 -23.72 14.47
C SER A 18 2.49 -22.49 15.36
N SER A 19 2.93 -22.43 16.62
CA SER A 19 3.09 -21.14 17.32
C SER A 19 4.51 -20.54 17.24
N LYS A 20 5.53 -21.34 16.88
CA LYS A 20 6.96 -20.95 16.83
C LYS A 20 7.35 -19.96 15.70
N GLY A 21 6.40 -19.35 14.99
CA GLY A 21 6.68 -18.49 13.83
C GLY A 21 5.73 -17.31 13.58
N ALA A 22 4.87 -16.96 14.55
CA ALA A 22 3.93 -15.85 14.41
C ALA A 22 4.58 -14.51 14.80
N ILE A 23 4.64 -13.59 13.85
CA ILE A 23 5.34 -12.31 13.93
C ILE A 23 4.31 -11.18 14.00
N GLY A 24 4.37 -10.39 15.06
CA GLY A 24 3.58 -9.16 15.22
C GLY A 24 4.36 -7.90 14.83
N GLY A 25 3.65 -6.81 14.60
CA GLY A 25 4.19 -5.48 14.35
C GLY A 25 4.28 -4.62 15.62
N SER A 26 5.02 -3.51 15.55
CA SER A 26 4.97 -2.47 16.59
C SER A 26 3.68 -1.67 16.48
N ARG A 27 3.25 -1.02 17.57
CA ARG A 27 2.07 -0.13 17.56
C ARG A 27 2.21 1.02 16.56
N ALA A 28 3.42 1.57 16.41
CA ALA A 28 3.72 2.62 15.45
C ALA A 28 3.54 2.14 14.00
N PHE A 29 4.01 0.93 13.68
CA PHE A 29 3.82 0.33 12.35
C PHE A 29 2.33 0.05 12.08
N ALA A 30 1.60 -0.43 13.08
CA ALA A 30 0.16 -0.67 12.97
C ALA A 30 -0.62 0.61 12.68
N TRP A 31 -0.33 1.70 13.41
CA TRP A 31 -0.92 3.01 13.15
C TRP A 31 -0.58 3.55 11.77
N LEU A 32 0.66 3.35 11.30
CA LEU A 32 1.06 3.72 9.95
C LEU A 32 0.20 3.00 8.89
N LEU A 33 -0.04 1.69 9.05
CA LEU A 33 -0.94 0.94 8.15
C LEU A 33 -2.37 1.48 8.21
N VAL A 34 -2.89 1.75 9.40
CA VAL A 34 -4.25 2.30 9.56
C VAL A 34 -4.37 3.67 8.90
N ILE A 35 -3.40 4.58 9.11
CA ILE A 35 -3.44 5.94 8.57
C ILE A 35 -3.28 5.92 7.04
N THR A 36 -2.31 5.18 6.52
CA THR A 36 -2.11 5.06 5.06
C THR A 36 -3.29 4.35 4.39
N GLY A 37 -3.80 3.28 5.00
CA GLY A 37 -5.02 2.62 4.55
C GLY A 37 -6.23 3.56 4.58
N ALA A 38 -6.45 4.31 5.64
CA ALA A 38 -7.56 5.26 5.74
C ALA A 38 -7.44 6.38 4.69
N ALA A 39 -6.25 6.96 4.49
CA ALA A 39 -6.02 7.98 3.48
C ALA A 39 -6.30 7.46 2.07
N GLY A 40 -5.82 6.26 1.74
CA GLY A 40 -6.08 5.61 0.46
C GLY A 40 -7.55 5.24 0.28
N LEU A 41 -8.21 4.76 1.33
CA LEU A 41 -9.64 4.42 1.33
C LEU A 41 -10.49 5.67 1.08
N VAL A 42 -10.22 6.79 1.77
CA VAL A 42 -10.91 8.06 1.55
C VAL A 42 -10.72 8.54 0.11
N ALA A 43 -9.50 8.51 -0.41
CA ALA A 43 -9.23 8.86 -1.80
C ALA A 43 -10.04 7.99 -2.77
N ALA A 44 -9.99 6.66 -2.62
CA ALA A 44 -10.73 5.72 -3.44
C ALA A 44 -12.25 5.91 -3.35
N TRP A 45 -12.76 6.18 -2.16
CA TRP A 45 -14.18 6.43 -1.90
C TRP A 45 -14.67 7.68 -2.62
N VAL A 46 -13.97 8.80 -2.46
CA VAL A 46 -14.34 10.07 -3.11
C VAL A 46 -14.27 9.95 -4.63
N ILE A 47 -13.20 9.35 -5.18
CA ILE A 47 -13.09 9.17 -6.64
C ILE A 47 -14.23 8.29 -7.15
N THR A 48 -14.62 7.25 -6.41
CA THR A 48 -15.74 6.37 -6.79
C THR A 48 -17.06 7.15 -6.84
N LEU A 49 -17.35 7.95 -5.82
CA LEU A 49 -18.56 8.79 -5.79
C LEU A 49 -18.58 9.82 -6.92
N ASP A 50 -17.45 10.49 -7.18
CA ASP A 50 -17.35 11.47 -8.26
C ASP A 50 -17.49 10.81 -9.64
N LYS A 51 -16.99 9.57 -9.80
CA LYS A 51 -17.19 8.79 -11.03
C LYS A 51 -18.67 8.45 -11.24
N PHE A 52 -19.41 8.09 -10.20
CA PHE A 52 -20.85 7.85 -10.33
C PHE A 52 -21.62 9.10 -10.74
N LYS A 53 -21.34 10.25 -10.10
CA LYS A 53 -21.94 11.53 -10.49
C LYS A 53 -21.64 11.92 -11.93
N LEU A 54 -20.43 11.60 -12.41
CA LEU A 54 -20.04 11.85 -13.79
C LEU A 54 -20.75 10.95 -14.80
N LEU A 55 -21.11 9.72 -14.39
CA LEU A 55 -21.93 8.81 -15.20
C LEU A 55 -23.39 9.27 -15.27
N GLU A 56 -23.92 9.86 -14.19
CA GLU A 56 -25.26 10.45 -14.16
C GLU A 56 -25.33 11.77 -14.95
N ASN A 57 -24.30 12.60 -14.82
CA ASN A 57 -24.21 13.89 -15.49
C ASN A 57 -22.79 14.10 -16.07
N PRO A 58 -22.61 13.97 -17.40
CA PRO A 58 -21.30 14.15 -18.05
C PRO A 58 -20.66 15.54 -17.88
N ASN A 59 -21.47 16.54 -17.52
CA ASN A 59 -21.06 17.93 -17.25
C ASN A 59 -20.70 18.16 -15.77
N PHE A 60 -20.78 17.14 -14.91
CA PHE A 60 -20.35 17.22 -13.52
C PHE A 60 -18.85 17.54 -13.46
N VAL A 61 -18.50 18.57 -12.68
CA VAL A 61 -17.11 18.96 -12.42
C VAL A 61 -16.73 18.47 -11.02
N PRO A 62 -15.83 17.48 -10.90
CA PRO A 62 -15.37 16.99 -9.59
C PRO A 62 -14.70 18.11 -8.80
N GLY A 63 -14.89 18.14 -7.47
CA GLY A 63 -14.39 19.23 -6.62
C GLY A 63 -12.86 19.39 -6.59
N CYS A 64 -12.11 18.37 -7.01
CA CYS A 64 -10.66 18.41 -7.16
C CYS A 64 -10.19 18.79 -8.59
N SER A 65 -11.11 19.20 -9.48
CA SER A 65 -10.80 19.73 -10.81
C SER A 65 -10.72 21.25 -10.73
N LEU A 66 -9.53 21.77 -10.47
CA LEU A 66 -9.29 23.19 -10.20
C LEU A 66 -8.85 23.96 -11.45
N ASN A 67 -8.08 23.30 -12.32
CA ASN A 67 -7.56 23.87 -13.56
C ASN A 67 -7.27 22.73 -14.57
N PRO A 68 -6.90 23.04 -15.83
CA PRO A 68 -6.65 22.01 -16.84
C PRO A 68 -5.55 21.01 -16.47
N VAL A 69 -4.57 21.43 -15.66
CA VAL A 69 -3.47 20.58 -15.16
C VAL A 69 -3.95 19.70 -14.01
N VAL A 70 -4.64 20.27 -13.02
CA VAL A 70 -5.20 19.58 -11.85
C VAL A 70 -6.68 19.31 -12.12
N SER A 71 -6.94 18.27 -12.91
CA SER A 71 -8.27 17.85 -13.36
C SER A 71 -8.51 16.37 -13.10
N CYS A 72 -9.22 16.09 -12.01
CA CYS A 72 -9.72 14.75 -11.70
C CYS A 72 -10.69 14.24 -12.78
N GLY A 73 -11.48 15.14 -13.38
CA GLY A 73 -12.41 14.80 -14.45
C GLY A 73 -11.70 14.21 -15.68
N ASN A 74 -10.59 14.81 -16.12
CA ASN A 74 -9.82 14.32 -17.26
C ASN A 74 -9.26 12.91 -17.01
N ILE A 75 -8.71 12.69 -15.81
CA ILE A 75 -8.21 11.36 -15.41
C ILE A 75 -9.35 10.35 -15.36
N MET A 76 -10.47 10.69 -14.75
CA MET A 76 -11.60 9.75 -14.61
C MET A 76 -12.23 9.38 -15.96
N LYS A 77 -12.16 10.25 -16.98
CA LYS A 77 -12.67 9.96 -18.33
C LYS A 77 -11.69 9.14 -19.19
N SER A 78 -10.45 8.98 -18.76
CA SER A 78 -9.43 8.21 -19.48
C SER A 78 -9.68 6.70 -19.42
N ASP A 79 -9.21 5.96 -20.43
CA ASP A 79 -9.30 4.50 -20.47
C ASP A 79 -8.48 3.85 -19.34
N GLN A 80 -7.38 4.49 -18.95
CA GLN A 80 -6.49 4.07 -17.87
C GLN A 80 -7.19 4.05 -16.51
N ALA A 81 -8.30 4.79 -16.35
CA ALA A 81 -9.09 4.77 -15.12
C ALA A 81 -9.82 3.44 -14.89
N ALA A 82 -9.86 2.55 -15.89
CA ALA A 82 -10.45 1.22 -15.81
C ALA A 82 -9.52 0.12 -16.37
N ALA A 83 -8.27 0.08 -15.88
CA ALA A 83 -7.21 -0.79 -16.41
C ALA A 83 -7.54 -2.30 -16.34
N PHE A 84 -8.40 -2.72 -15.41
CA PHE A 84 -8.83 -4.10 -15.22
C PHE A 84 -10.27 -4.36 -15.69
N GLY A 85 -10.85 -3.48 -16.51
CA GLY A 85 -12.24 -3.57 -16.96
C GLY A 85 -13.28 -3.04 -15.97
N PHE A 86 -12.83 -2.53 -14.83
CA PHE A 86 -13.65 -1.84 -13.83
C PHE A 86 -12.89 -0.63 -13.27
N PRO A 87 -13.57 0.37 -12.68
CA PRO A 87 -12.91 1.56 -12.15
C PRO A 87 -11.83 1.20 -11.13
N ASN A 88 -10.58 1.63 -11.38
CA ASN A 88 -9.45 1.41 -10.48
C ASN A 88 -9.71 1.81 -9.01
N PRO A 89 -10.47 2.89 -8.71
CA PRO A 89 -10.83 3.24 -7.33
C PRO A 89 -11.54 2.11 -6.57
N MET A 90 -12.30 1.24 -7.25
CA MET A 90 -12.95 0.09 -6.61
C MET A 90 -11.93 -0.95 -6.12
N LEU A 91 -10.83 -1.15 -6.85
CA LEU A 91 -9.71 -1.96 -6.38
C LEU A 91 -9.10 -1.33 -5.12
N GLY A 92 -8.96 0.00 -5.11
CA GLY A 92 -8.50 0.76 -3.95
C GLY A 92 -9.38 0.54 -2.72
N LEU A 93 -10.71 0.58 -2.85
CA LEU A 93 -11.64 0.35 -1.74
C LEU A 93 -11.38 -0.97 -1.01
N VAL A 94 -11.20 -2.05 -1.79
CA VAL A 94 -10.92 -3.39 -1.24
C VAL A 94 -9.51 -3.45 -0.65
N ALA A 95 -8.50 -3.01 -1.42
CA ALA A 95 -7.10 -3.14 -1.01
C ALA A 95 -6.79 -2.32 0.26
N TYR A 96 -7.21 -1.05 0.31
CA TYR A 96 -7.00 -0.21 1.48
C TYR A 96 -7.85 -0.64 2.68
N GLY A 97 -9.07 -1.15 2.45
CA GLY A 97 -9.87 -1.76 3.50
C GLY A 97 -9.13 -2.93 4.17
N MET A 98 -8.55 -3.82 3.37
CA MET A 98 -7.74 -4.94 3.88
C MET A 98 -6.52 -4.45 4.67
N VAL A 99 -5.83 -3.41 4.21
CA VAL A 99 -4.69 -2.80 4.92
C VAL A 99 -5.11 -2.29 6.30
N ILE A 100 -6.25 -1.60 6.42
CA ILE A 100 -6.78 -1.13 7.69
C ILE A 100 -7.06 -2.34 8.61
N CYS A 101 -7.69 -3.39 8.09
CA CYS A 101 -7.92 -4.62 8.86
C CYS A 101 -6.61 -5.23 9.38
N VAL A 102 -5.54 -5.27 8.57
CA VAL A 102 -4.22 -5.74 9.01
C VAL A 102 -3.68 -4.87 10.14
N GLY A 103 -3.72 -3.54 9.97
CA GLY A 103 -3.27 -2.58 10.99
C GLY A 103 -4.01 -2.74 12.31
N MET A 104 -5.35 -2.78 12.26
CA MET A 104 -6.20 -3.00 13.44
C MET A 104 -5.95 -4.35 14.10
N SER A 105 -5.73 -5.40 13.31
CA SER A 105 -5.39 -6.73 13.84
C SER A 105 -4.09 -6.70 14.64
N ILE A 106 -3.08 -5.97 14.19
CA ILE A 106 -1.82 -5.80 14.94
C ILE A 106 -2.06 -5.01 16.24
N LEU A 107 -2.88 -3.96 16.20
CA LEU A 107 -3.26 -3.19 17.40
C LEU A 107 -3.98 -4.06 18.44
N ALA A 108 -4.78 -5.02 17.99
CA ALA A 108 -5.44 -6.02 18.83
C ALA A 108 -4.49 -7.12 19.36
N GLY A 109 -3.19 -7.06 19.05
CA GLY A 109 -2.20 -8.06 19.45
C GLY A 109 -2.06 -9.24 18.48
N GLY A 110 -2.66 -9.16 17.30
CA GLY A 110 -2.58 -10.16 16.25
C GLY A 110 -1.15 -10.40 15.77
N ARG A 111 -0.82 -11.67 15.52
CA ARG A 111 0.48 -12.12 15.03
C ARG A 111 0.26 -13.02 13.83
N PHE A 112 1.00 -12.76 12.75
CA PHE A 112 0.81 -13.47 11.48
C PHE A 112 2.03 -14.34 11.13
N ARG A 113 1.80 -15.43 10.39
CA ARG A 113 2.86 -16.32 9.91
C ARG A 113 3.68 -15.62 8.81
N ARG A 114 4.93 -16.05 8.60
CA ARG A 114 5.84 -15.48 7.57
C ARG A 114 5.20 -15.34 6.18
N TRP A 115 4.49 -16.36 5.71
CA TRP A 115 3.88 -16.33 4.37
C TRP A 115 2.85 -15.20 4.22
N TYR A 116 2.07 -14.92 5.27
CA TYR A 116 1.12 -13.82 5.26
C TYR A 116 1.81 -12.47 5.03
N TRP A 117 2.94 -12.25 5.71
CA TRP A 117 3.73 -11.03 5.56
C TRP A 117 4.37 -10.90 4.17
N LEU A 118 4.80 -12.00 3.58
CA LEU A 118 5.33 -12.02 2.20
C LEU A 118 4.23 -11.74 1.17
N THR A 119 3.06 -12.34 1.32
CA THR A 119 1.89 -12.07 0.46
C THR A 119 1.45 -10.61 0.59
N PHE A 120 1.42 -10.07 1.82
CA PHE A 120 1.11 -8.66 2.05
C PHE A 120 2.15 -7.73 1.44
N ASN A 121 3.44 -8.09 1.51
CA ASN A 121 4.49 -7.33 0.82
C ASN A 121 4.37 -7.39 -0.70
N ALA A 122 4.06 -8.56 -1.27
CA ALA A 122 3.80 -8.71 -2.70
C ALA A 122 2.61 -7.86 -3.15
N GLY A 123 1.53 -7.81 -2.36
CA GLY A 123 0.38 -6.94 -2.62
C GLY A 123 0.75 -5.45 -2.59
N THR A 124 1.53 -5.00 -1.61
CA THR A 124 1.98 -3.60 -1.54
C THR A 124 3.00 -3.24 -2.64
N LEU A 125 3.84 -4.19 -3.05
CA LEU A 125 4.73 -4.05 -4.20
C LEU A 125 3.95 -3.88 -5.50
N PHE A 126 2.94 -4.72 -5.72
CA PHE A 126 2.01 -4.58 -6.84
C PHE A 126 1.31 -3.21 -6.81
N GLY A 127 0.85 -2.77 -5.63
CA GLY A 127 0.22 -1.47 -5.46
C GLY A 127 1.13 -0.31 -5.88
N VAL A 128 2.41 -0.31 -5.46
CA VAL A 128 3.38 0.71 -5.89
C VAL A 128 3.64 0.63 -7.37
N GLY A 129 3.86 -0.57 -7.94
CA GLY A 129 4.08 -0.73 -9.37
C GLY A 129 2.91 -0.21 -10.21
N PHE A 130 1.68 -0.53 -9.79
CA PHE A 130 0.47 -0.03 -10.42
C PHE A 130 0.33 1.50 -10.29
N CYS A 131 0.63 2.06 -9.11
CA CYS A 131 0.66 3.51 -8.91
C CYS A 131 1.70 4.19 -9.81
N THR A 132 2.90 3.64 -9.94
CA THR A 132 3.96 4.18 -10.79
C THR A 132 3.56 4.15 -12.27
N TRP A 133 2.88 3.09 -12.71
CA TRP A 133 2.31 3.04 -14.06
C TRP A 133 1.23 4.12 -14.26
N LEU A 134 0.31 4.28 -13.31
CA LEU A 134 -0.71 5.35 -13.37
C LEU A 134 -0.12 6.76 -13.33
N GLN A 135 0.98 6.96 -12.59
CA GLN A 135 1.72 8.22 -12.59
C GLN A 135 2.27 8.53 -13.98
N PHE A 136 2.88 7.54 -14.63
CA PHE A 136 3.38 7.69 -15.99
C PHE A 136 2.27 8.06 -16.98
N GLU A 137 1.14 7.34 -16.94
CA GLU A 137 -0.03 7.63 -17.78
C GLU A 137 -0.58 9.05 -17.52
N SER A 138 -0.69 9.45 -16.25
CA SER A 138 -1.14 10.79 -15.84
C SER A 138 -0.22 11.90 -16.37
N LEU A 139 1.10 11.73 -16.26
CA LEU A 139 2.11 12.72 -16.64
C LEU A 139 2.33 12.85 -18.16
N TYR A 140 2.36 11.70 -18.85
CA TYR A 140 2.89 11.64 -20.22
C TYR A 140 1.87 11.22 -21.28
N ARG A 141 0.67 10.75 -20.88
CA ARG A 141 -0.41 10.41 -21.82
C ARG A 141 -1.61 11.33 -21.65
N ILE A 142 -2.14 11.43 -20.44
CA ILE A 142 -3.35 12.20 -20.13
C ILE A 142 -3.02 13.69 -19.98
N ASN A 143 -1.83 14.01 -19.47
CA ASN A 143 -1.41 15.39 -19.17
C ASN A 143 -2.33 16.08 -18.16
N SER A 144 -2.78 15.35 -17.14
CA SER A 144 -3.57 15.89 -16.03
C SER A 144 -3.24 15.17 -14.74
N LEU A 145 -3.44 15.83 -13.61
CA LEU A 145 -3.20 15.39 -12.23
C LEU A 145 -4.50 15.36 -11.43
N CYS A 146 -4.61 14.39 -10.53
CA CYS A 146 -5.74 14.24 -9.62
C CYS A 146 -5.20 14.24 -8.19
N LEU A 147 -5.66 15.19 -7.37
CA LEU A 147 -5.19 15.33 -5.99
C LEU A 147 -5.52 14.10 -5.13
N TRP A 148 -6.66 13.46 -5.38
CA TRP A 148 -7.01 12.20 -4.70
C TRP A 148 -6.11 11.04 -5.14
N CYS A 149 -5.74 10.96 -6.42
CA CYS A 149 -4.76 9.98 -6.88
C CYS A 149 -3.39 10.24 -6.25
N CYS A 150 -2.94 11.49 -6.17
CA CYS A 150 -1.71 11.86 -5.49
C CYS A 150 -1.71 11.43 -4.01
N LEU A 151 -2.83 11.62 -3.31
CA LEU A 151 -2.98 11.14 -1.93
C LEU A 151 -2.84 9.60 -1.85
N ALA A 152 -3.50 8.87 -2.75
CA ALA A 152 -3.40 7.42 -2.83
C ALA A 152 -1.97 6.95 -3.16
N TRP A 153 -1.25 7.66 -4.05
CA TRP A 153 0.15 7.38 -4.37
C TRP A 153 1.05 7.53 -3.16
N VAL A 154 0.94 8.67 -2.46
CA VAL A 154 1.71 8.93 -1.23
C VAL A 154 1.44 7.83 -0.20
N ALA A 155 0.18 7.53 0.08
CA ALA A 155 -0.20 6.49 1.04
C ALA A 155 0.39 5.11 0.67
N THR A 156 0.30 4.72 -0.59
CA THR A 156 0.80 3.41 -1.07
C THR A 156 2.32 3.32 -1.01
N ILE A 157 3.03 4.38 -1.39
CA ILE A 157 4.50 4.43 -1.38
C ILE A 157 5.02 4.34 0.06
N PHE A 158 4.44 5.13 0.99
CA PHE A 158 4.79 5.03 2.41
C PHE A 158 4.53 3.64 2.96
N MET A 159 3.33 3.09 2.70
CA MET A 159 2.98 1.75 3.15
C MET A 159 3.98 0.70 2.66
N PHE A 160 4.27 0.66 1.36
CA PHE A 160 5.20 -0.32 0.78
C PHE A 160 6.58 -0.28 1.41
N TRP A 161 7.20 0.90 1.52
CA TRP A 161 8.55 1.01 2.08
C TRP A 161 8.62 0.57 3.54
N TYR A 162 7.60 0.91 4.34
CA TYR A 162 7.54 0.48 5.73
C TYR A 162 7.25 -1.02 5.87
N VAL A 163 6.38 -1.60 5.03
CA VAL A 163 6.12 -3.05 5.01
C VAL A 163 7.37 -3.81 4.57
N THR A 164 8.08 -3.33 3.55
CA THR A 164 9.33 -3.93 3.07
C THR A 164 10.42 -3.86 4.13
N SER A 165 10.61 -2.70 4.76
CA SER A 165 11.55 -2.53 5.89
C SER A 165 11.20 -3.45 7.05
N PHE A 166 9.92 -3.58 7.40
CA PHE A 166 9.46 -4.52 8.43
C PHE A 166 9.84 -5.97 8.09
N ASN A 167 9.56 -6.42 6.87
CA ASN A 167 9.90 -7.78 6.42
C ASN A 167 11.41 -8.05 6.47
N LEU A 168 12.22 -7.06 6.11
CA LEU A 168 13.68 -7.17 6.14
C LEU A 168 14.25 -7.19 7.56
N ARG A 169 13.78 -6.31 8.44
CA ARG A 169 14.16 -6.27 9.86
C ARG A 169 13.81 -7.57 10.59
N LYS A 170 12.74 -8.23 10.17
CA LYS A 170 12.31 -9.54 10.70
C LYS A 170 12.96 -10.73 10.00
N GLY A 171 13.87 -10.51 9.04
CA GLY A 171 14.58 -11.56 8.32
C GLY A 171 13.70 -12.41 7.40
N LEU A 172 12.52 -11.92 7.01
CA LEU A 172 11.56 -12.65 6.19
C LEU A 172 11.92 -12.65 4.71
N LEU A 173 12.63 -11.60 4.27
CA LEU A 173 13.20 -11.48 2.93
C LEU A 173 14.72 -11.74 2.98
N PRO A 174 15.24 -12.61 2.09
CA PRO A 174 16.68 -12.80 1.95
C PRO A 174 17.28 -11.54 1.32
N ALA A 175 18.04 -10.79 2.10
CA ALA A 175 18.73 -9.59 1.63
C ALA A 175 20.16 -9.54 2.20
N PRO A 176 21.10 -8.97 1.44
CA PRO A 176 22.47 -8.77 1.92
C PRO A 176 22.49 -7.83 3.13
N ASN A 177 23.48 -8.01 4.01
CA ASN A 177 23.53 -7.31 5.30
C ASN A 177 23.57 -5.78 5.15
N TRP A 178 24.25 -5.25 4.13
CA TRP A 178 24.29 -3.81 3.86
C TRP A 178 22.89 -3.23 3.57
N ALA A 179 22.05 -3.95 2.82
CA ALA A 179 20.70 -3.50 2.49
C ALA A 179 19.79 -3.55 3.73
N LYS A 180 19.96 -4.56 4.59
CA LYS A 180 19.24 -4.64 5.87
C LYS A 180 19.60 -3.47 6.80
N THR A 181 20.88 -3.15 6.94
CA THR A 181 21.35 -2.03 7.78
C THR A 181 20.84 -0.71 7.25
N PHE A 182 21.04 -0.43 5.95
CA PHE A 182 20.58 0.81 5.32
C PHE A 182 19.06 0.99 5.44
N LEU A 183 18.29 -0.06 5.14
CA LEU A 183 16.82 -0.02 5.24
C LEU A 183 16.34 0.08 6.69
N SER A 184 17.10 -0.41 7.67
CA SER A 184 16.75 -0.29 9.09
C SER A 184 16.99 1.10 9.65
N GLU A 185 18.00 1.81 9.16
CA GLU A 185 18.43 3.10 9.70
C GLU A 185 17.75 4.28 8.97
N PHE A 186 17.55 4.15 7.66
CA PHE A 186 17.01 5.21 6.80
C PHE A 186 15.64 4.88 6.18
N THR A 187 14.80 4.11 6.89
CA THR A 187 13.48 3.70 6.36
C THR A 187 12.62 4.89 5.90
N TRP A 188 12.70 6.03 6.58
CA TRP A 188 11.91 7.22 6.24
C TRP A 188 12.45 7.97 5.02
N VAL A 189 13.76 7.85 4.72
CA VAL A 189 14.40 8.54 3.61
C VAL A 189 13.88 8.01 2.27
N LEU A 190 13.66 6.70 2.16
CA LEU A 190 13.21 6.08 0.92
C LEU A 190 11.80 6.50 0.45
N PRO A 191 10.74 6.48 1.28
CA PRO A 191 9.44 6.99 0.86
C PRO A 191 9.50 8.48 0.55
N VAL A 192 10.24 9.28 1.35
CA VAL A 192 10.40 10.72 1.10
C VAL A 192 11.12 10.98 -0.23
N LEU A 193 12.20 10.26 -0.50
CA LEU A 193 12.95 10.37 -1.75
C LEU A 193 12.10 9.91 -2.95
N HIS A 194 11.38 8.79 -2.83
CA HIS A 194 10.52 8.29 -3.90
C HIS A 194 9.41 9.31 -4.22
N ILE A 195 8.74 9.86 -3.20
CA ILE A 195 7.74 10.92 -3.37
C ILE A 195 8.36 12.21 -3.89
N GLY A 196 9.56 12.57 -3.42
CA GLY A 196 10.29 13.75 -3.87
C GLY A 196 10.66 13.68 -5.35
N ILE A 197 11.09 12.51 -5.82
CA ILE A 197 11.35 12.26 -7.25
C ILE A 197 10.06 12.45 -8.05
N ILE A 198 8.94 11.85 -7.62
CA ILE A 198 7.65 12.01 -8.31
C ILE A 198 7.19 13.47 -8.29
N GLY A 199 7.33 14.17 -7.17
CA GLY A 199 7.02 15.58 -7.03
C GLY A 199 7.87 16.45 -7.96
N MET A 200 9.15 16.13 -8.11
CA MET A 200 10.05 16.81 -9.04
C MET A 200 9.66 16.55 -10.50
N LEU A 201 9.26 15.32 -10.85
CA LEU A 201 8.75 15.00 -12.18
C LEU A 201 7.46 15.77 -12.49
N ILE A 202 6.55 15.90 -11.52
CA ILE A 202 5.35 16.72 -11.64
C ILE A 202 5.72 18.20 -11.86
N LEU A 203 6.61 18.75 -11.02
CA LEU A 203 6.98 20.16 -11.09
C LEU A 203 7.65 20.51 -12.43
N THR A 204 8.57 19.68 -12.88
CA THR A 204 9.28 19.87 -14.17
C THR A 204 8.36 19.69 -15.37
N ARG A 205 7.37 18.79 -15.30
CA ARG A 205 6.44 18.53 -16.40
C ARG A 205 5.57 19.75 -16.76
N TRP A 206 5.20 20.54 -15.76
CA TRP A 206 4.34 21.73 -15.90
C TRP A 206 5.03 23.03 -15.48
N TRP A 207 6.36 23.07 -15.53
CA TRP A 207 7.14 24.22 -15.06
C TRP A 207 6.64 25.56 -15.62
N ASP A 208 6.45 25.64 -16.94
CA ASP A 208 6.00 26.85 -17.62
C ASP A 208 4.61 27.32 -17.17
N PHE A 209 3.72 26.38 -16.82
CA PHE A 209 2.39 26.69 -16.30
C PHE A 209 2.43 27.28 -14.88
N TRP A 210 3.41 26.89 -14.06
CA TRP A 210 3.55 27.41 -12.69
C TRP A 210 4.26 28.77 -12.64
N THR A 211 5.11 29.07 -13.62
CA THR A 211 5.89 30.32 -13.69
C THR A 211 5.23 31.44 -14.50
N SER A 212 4.08 31.16 -15.13
CA SER A 212 3.28 32.14 -15.89
C SER A 212 2.13 32.69 -15.06
#